data_AF-A0A315QRW4-F1
#
_entry.id   AF-A0A315QRW4-F1
#
_cell.length_a   1.000
_cell.length_b   1.000
_cell.length_c   1.000
_cell.angle_alpha   90.00
_cell.angle_beta   90.00
_cell.angle_gamma   90.00
#
_symmetry.space_group_name_H-M   'P 1'
#
loop_
_entity.id
_entity.type
_entity.pdbx_description
1 polymer ?
#
loop_
_entity_poly.entity_id
_entity_poly.type
_entity_poly.pdbx_seq_one_letter_code
_entity_poly.pdbx_strand_id
1 'polypeptide(L)'
;MTQMNAVLLAGGASSRFGSDKALIPFAGMRLIEYIYHNLNSNFDRVIVVGSKKDYSFLKEAEIREDIYQNCGPLAGIYTGLYFSDSSYNFVCGCDMPFLNKNYFDFIKKERTLNPEAEIIVPQFNGYLEPLAALYQRSLLPVIKKEILNNNLR
;
A
#
# COMPACT_ATOMS: atom_id res chain seq x y z
N MET A 1 -7.05 -6.91 -19.59
CA MET A 1 -6.13 -6.30 -18.60
C MET A 1 -6.14 -7.19 -17.38
N THR A 2 -4.97 -7.51 -16.83
CA THR A 2 -4.87 -8.32 -15.61
C THR A 2 -5.39 -7.50 -14.43
N GLN A 3 -6.30 -8.06 -13.65
CA GLN A 3 -6.87 -7.40 -12.47
C GLN A 3 -5.75 -7.09 -11.46
N MET A 4 -5.67 -5.86 -10.98
CA MET A 4 -4.65 -5.37 -10.06
C MET A 4 -5.28 -4.50 -8.97
N ASN A 5 -5.04 -4.87 -7.73
CA ASN A 5 -5.52 -4.12 -6.56
C ASN A 5 -4.43 -3.18 -6.04
N ALA A 6 -4.82 -2.25 -5.19
CA ALA A 6 -3.92 -1.41 -4.42
C ALA A 6 -4.08 -1.65 -2.91
N VAL A 7 -2.97 -1.49 -2.19
CA VAL A 7 -2.85 -1.53 -0.74
C VAL A 7 -2.33 -0.17 -0.31
N LEU A 8 -3.16 0.58 0.41
CA LEU A 8 -2.82 1.89 0.96
C LEU A 8 -2.47 1.75 2.44
N LEU A 9 -1.19 1.92 2.78
CA LEU A 9 -0.70 1.86 4.15
C LEU A 9 -0.97 3.19 4.86
N ALA A 10 -1.89 3.13 5.83
CA ALA A 10 -2.31 4.25 6.66
C ALA A 10 -2.06 3.98 8.16
N GLY A 11 -1.37 2.90 8.52
CA GLY A 11 -0.94 2.57 9.89
C GLY A 11 0.54 2.86 10.15
N GLY A 12 0.96 2.83 11.42
CA GLY A 12 2.39 2.85 11.81
C GLY A 12 2.70 3.71 13.04
N ALA A 13 3.98 3.95 13.29
CA ALA A 13 4.43 4.75 14.44
C ALA A 13 3.88 6.20 14.41
N SER A 14 3.59 6.74 13.22
CA SER A 14 2.93 8.03 13.06
C SER A 14 1.50 8.04 13.63
N SER A 15 0.74 6.94 13.58
CA SER A 15 -0.59 6.90 14.20
C SER A 15 -0.54 6.84 15.74
N ARG A 16 0.60 6.44 16.34
CA ARG A 16 0.85 6.46 17.80
C ARG A 16 1.35 7.79 18.32
N PHE A 17 1.86 8.64 17.42
CA PHE A 17 2.32 10.00 17.72
C PHE A 17 1.36 11.09 17.24
N GLY A 18 0.12 10.71 16.93
CA GLY A 18 -0.90 11.63 16.45
C GLY A 18 -1.16 11.42 14.97
N SER A 19 -2.39 11.06 14.67
CA SER A 19 -3.05 10.84 13.38
C SER A 19 -2.87 11.94 12.31
N ASP A 20 -1.93 12.87 12.45
CA ASP A 20 -1.92 14.13 11.72
C ASP A 20 -1.62 13.99 10.23
N LYS A 21 -0.55 13.28 9.83
CA LYS A 21 -0.07 13.38 8.44
C LYS A 21 -1.09 12.93 7.38
N ALA A 22 -1.76 11.81 7.63
CA ALA A 22 -2.80 11.28 6.74
C ALA A 22 -4.03 12.21 6.65
N LEU A 23 -4.27 13.01 7.69
CA LEU A 23 -5.41 13.90 7.83
C LEU A 23 -5.08 15.36 7.44
N ILE A 24 -3.83 15.67 7.09
CA ILE A 24 -3.43 17.02 6.63
C ILE A 24 -4.31 17.42 5.43
N PRO A 25 -4.87 18.65 5.42
CA PRO A 25 -5.56 19.18 4.25
C PRO A 25 -4.64 19.26 3.03
N PHE A 26 -5.05 18.65 1.94
CA PHE A 26 -4.36 18.63 0.65
C PHE A 26 -5.39 18.70 -0.47
N ALA A 27 -5.25 19.68 -1.37
CA ALA A 27 -6.15 19.88 -2.52
C ALA A 27 -7.66 19.91 -2.15
N GLY A 28 -8.01 20.47 -0.99
CA GLY A 28 -9.41 20.60 -0.54
C GLY A 28 -10.00 19.37 0.15
N MET A 29 -9.22 18.31 0.36
CA MET A 29 -9.58 17.08 1.09
C MET A 29 -8.45 16.67 2.04
N ARG A 30 -8.56 15.56 2.76
CA ARG A 30 -7.42 15.02 3.53
C ARG A 30 -6.44 14.33 2.60
N LEU A 31 -5.16 14.30 2.97
CA LEU A 31 -4.10 13.65 2.20
C LEU A 31 -4.45 12.20 1.85
N ILE A 32 -4.98 11.44 2.80
CA ILE A 32 -5.42 10.05 2.58
C ILE A 32 -6.60 9.95 1.61
N GLU A 33 -7.55 10.89 1.64
CA GLU A 33 -8.68 10.93 0.70
C GLU A 33 -8.16 11.15 -0.72
N TYR A 34 -7.19 12.05 -0.88
CA TYR A 34 -6.59 12.35 -2.18
C TYR A 34 -5.94 11.12 -2.82
N ILE A 35 -5.05 10.45 -2.10
CA ILE A 35 -4.38 9.26 -2.63
C ILE A 35 -5.36 8.10 -2.79
N TYR A 36 -6.32 7.91 -1.87
CA TYR A 36 -7.36 6.88 -1.99
C TYR A 36 -8.16 7.04 -3.29
N HIS A 37 -8.66 8.25 -3.58
CA HIS A 37 -9.43 8.51 -4.81
C HIS A 37 -8.62 8.25 -6.08
N ASN A 38 -7.35 8.64 -6.06
CA ASN A 38 -6.44 8.41 -7.17
C ASN A 38 -6.17 6.92 -7.39
N LEU A 39 -5.96 6.14 -6.32
CA LEU A 39 -5.83 4.69 -6.40
C LEU A 39 -7.14 4.05 -6.90
N ASN A 40 -8.29 4.46 -6.37
CA ASN A 40 -9.59 3.90 -6.73
C ASN A 40 -9.95 4.15 -8.21
N SER A 41 -9.38 5.19 -8.82
CA SER A 41 -9.57 5.51 -10.24
C SER A 41 -8.65 4.69 -11.16
N ASN A 42 -7.62 4.04 -10.62
CA ASN A 42 -6.55 3.40 -11.38
C ASN A 42 -6.37 1.91 -11.06
N PHE A 43 -7.01 1.38 -10.02
CA PHE A 43 -6.92 -0.01 -9.58
C PHE A 43 -8.31 -0.59 -9.34
N ASP A 44 -8.45 -1.91 -9.44
CA ASP A 44 -9.76 -2.57 -9.38
C ASP A 44 -10.38 -2.53 -7.97
N ARG A 45 -9.53 -2.53 -6.95
CA ARG A 45 -9.91 -2.47 -5.53
C ARG A 45 -8.79 -1.81 -4.73
N VAL A 46 -9.16 -1.04 -3.71
CA VAL A 46 -8.21 -0.43 -2.77
C VAL A 46 -8.47 -0.94 -1.36
N ILE A 47 -7.47 -1.57 -0.77
CA ILE A 47 -7.47 -2.01 0.63
C ILE A 47 -6.67 -0.99 1.44
N VAL A 48 -7.31 -0.30 2.37
CA VAL A 48 -6.65 0.62 3.29
C VAL A 48 -6.26 -0.14 4.54
N VAL A 49 -4.96 -0.19 4.84
CA VAL A 49 -4.46 -0.86 6.05
C VAL A 49 -4.19 0.19 7.12
N GLY A 50 -5.05 0.25 8.13
CA GLY A 50 -5.03 1.25 9.19
C GLY A 50 -6.21 1.14 10.15
N SER A 51 -6.28 2.07 11.10
CA SER A 51 -7.32 2.13 12.13
C SER A 51 -8.71 2.36 11.51
N LYS A 52 -9.62 1.40 11.71
CA LYS A 52 -11.00 1.52 11.20
C LYS A 52 -11.74 2.70 11.82
N LYS A 53 -11.44 3.02 13.08
CA LYS A 53 -12.01 4.16 13.78
C LYS A 53 -11.58 5.48 13.12
N ASP A 54 -10.28 5.63 12.90
CA ASP A 54 -9.70 6.89 12.42
C ASP A 54 -10.07 7.17 10.97
N TYR A 55 -10.21 6.13 10.15
CA TYR A 55 -10.52 6.25 8.72
C TYR A 55 -11.98 5.96 8.36
N SER A 56 -12.87 5.93 9.35
CA SER A 56 -14.31 5.67 9.16
C SER A 56 -15.02 6.65 8.21
N PHE A 57 -14.43 7.82 7.94
CA PHE A 57 -14.93 8.78 6.96
C PHE A 57 -14.73 8.33 5.50
N LEU A 58 -13.80 7.41 5.22
CA LEU A 58 -13.64 6.76 3.91
C LEU A 58 -14.71 5.67 3.73
N LYS A 59 -15.98 6.07 3.58
CA LYS A 59 -17.14 5.16 3.65
C LYS A 59 -17.12 4.00 2.65
N GLU A 60 -16.49 4.18 1.50
CA GLU A 60 -16.40 3.18 0.43
C GLU A 60 -15.13 2.34 0.51
N ALA A 61 -14.18 2.72 1.36
CA ALA A 61 -12.91 2.03 1.47
C ALA A 61 -13.05 0.75 2.29
N GLU A 62 -12.42 -0.32 1.82
CA GLU A 62 -12.18 -1.48 2.66
C GLU A 62 -11.03 -1.21 3.61
N ILE A 63 -11.34 -1.01 4.89
CA ILE A 63 -10.34 -0.72 5.92
C ILE A 63 -10.05 -1.99 6.73
N ARG A 64 -8.78 -2.36 6.82
CA ARG A 64 -8.27 -3.51 7.57
C ARG A 64 -7.22 -3.07 8.58
N GLU A 65 -7.29 -3.62 9.77
CA GLU A 65 -6.23 -3.44 10.77
C GLU A 65 -5.12 -4.47 10.56
N ASP A 66 -3.90 -4.14 10.97
CA ASP A 66 -2.75 -5.05 10.85
C ASP A 66 -3.03 -6.40 11.52
N ILE A 67 -2.81 -7.50 10.77
CA ILE A 67 -2.85 -8.86 11.34
C ILE A 67 -1.73 -9.05 12.37
N TYR A 68 -0.55 -8.47 12.10
CA TYR A 68 0.59 -8.49 13.03
C TYR A 68 0.88 -7.08 13.53
N GLN A 69 0.59 -6.85 14.81
CA GLN A 69 0.75 -5.54 15.43
C GLN A 69 2.24 -5.25 15.73
N ASN A 70 2.64 -3.98 15.62
CA ASN A 70 4.01 -3.51 15.92
C ASN A 70 5.13 -3.98 14.97
N CYS A 71 4.81 -4.55 13.80
CA CYS A 71 5.81 -5.08 12.87
C CYS A 71 6.11 -4.15 11.67
N GLY A 72 5.87 -2.84 11.85
CA GLY A 72 6.17 -1.81 10.85
C GLY A 72 5.42 -1.99 9.51
N PRO A 73 5.92 -1.39 8.42
CA PRO A 73 5.27 -1.45 7.11
C PRO A 73 5.11 -2.88 6.57
N LEU A 74 5.98 -3.81 6.96
CA LEU A 74 5.92 -5.20 6.52
C LEU A 74 4.63 -5.90 6.96
N ALA A 75 4.12 -5.60 8.16
CA ALA A 75 2.79 -6.04 8.61
C ALA A 75 1.65 -5.45 7.78
N GLY A 76 1.78 -4.18 7.41
CA GLY A 76 0.82 -3.51 6.54
C GLY A 76 0.73 -4.18 5.17
N ILE A 77 1.89 -4.44 4.57
CA ILE A 77 2.01 -5.18 3.30
C ILE A 77 1.39 -6.56 3.44
N TYR A 78 1.76 -7.32 4.48
CA TYR A 78 1.19 -8.65 4.74
C TYR A 78 -0.33 -8.62 4.77
N THR A 79 -0.89 -7.69 5.56
CA THR A 79 -2.34 -7.55 5.75
C THR A 79 -3.03 -7.22 4.44
N GLY A 80 -2.51 -6.25 3.68
CA GLY A 80 -3.08 -5.90 2.37
C GLY A 80 -3.05 -7.05 1.38
N LEU A 81 -1.92 -7.77 1.27
CA LEU A 81 -1.79 -8.95 0.42
C LEU A 81 -2.72 -10.08 0.87
N TYR A 82 -2.92 -10.26 2.18
CA TYR A 82 -3.76 -11.32 2.73
C TYR A 82 -5.23 -11.16 2.33
N PHE A 83 -5.74 -9.92 2.40
CA PHE A 83 -7.13 -9.60 2.05
C PHE A 83 -7.36 -9.35 0.55
N SER A 84 -6.29 -9.19 -0.23
CA SER A 84 -6.38 -9.06 -1.67
C SER A 84 -6.66 -10.40 -2.36
N ASP A 85 -7.48 -10.36 -3.40
CA ASP A 85 -7.74 -11.44 -4.34
C ASP A 85 -6.92 -11.33 -5.63
N SER A 86 -6.17 -10.24 -5.83
CA SER A 86 -5.29 -10.07 -6.98
C SER A 86 -3.91 -10.69 -6.75
N SER A 87 -3.36 -11.30 -7.81
CA SER A 87 -2.00 -11.83 -7.83
C SER A 87 -0.94 -10.76 -7.61
N TYR A 88 -1.16 -9.53 -8.09
CA TYR A 88 -0.25 -8.39 -7.92
C TYR A 88 -0.96 -7.22 -7.29
N ASN A 89 -0.27 -6.58 -6.35
CA ASN A 89 -0.81 -5.50 -5.56
C ASN A 89 0.15 -4.32 -5.59
N PHE A 90 -0.36 -3.16 -5.96
CA PHE A 90 0.38 -1.92 -5.78
C PHE A 90 0.31 -1.51 -4.32
N VAL A 91 1.45 -1.38 -3.67
CA VAL A 91 1.55 -0.95 -2.27
C VAL A 91 2.04 0.48 -2.25
N CYS A 92 1.34 1.35 -1.53
CA CYS A 92 1.88 2.66 -1.20
C CYS A 92 1.54 3.20 0.18
N GLY A 93 2.31 4.21 0.62
CA GLY A 93 2.03 5.00 1.82
C GLY A 93 0.96 6.08 1.59
N CYS A 94 0.25 6.45 2.66
CA CYS A 94 -0.73 7.55 2.64
C CYS A 94 -0.12 8.96 2.49
N ASP A 95 1.20 9.09 2.60
CA ASP A 95 1.97 10.33 2.47
C ASP A 95 2.52 10.57 1.06
N MET A 96 2.04 9.81 0.07
CA MET A 96 2.51 9.88 -1.32
C MET A 96 1.47 10.46 -2.28
N PRO A 97 1.05 11.74 -2.11
CA PRO A 97 -0.02 12.33 -2.93
C PRO A 97 0.37 12.53 -4.40
N PHE A 98 1.67 12.51 -4.73
CA PHE A 98 2.12 12.79 -6.11
C PHE A 98 2.19 11.56 -7.01
N LEU A 99 1.92 10.36 -6.46
CA LEU A 99 1.64 9.18 -7.28
C LEU A 99 0.49 9.52 -8.22
N ASN A 100 0.55 9.09 -9.47
CA ASN A 100 -0.42 9.48 -10.49
C ASN A 100 -0.52 8.40 -11.57
N LYS A 101 -1.48 8.59 -12.47
CA LYS A 101 -1.74 7.64 -13.57
C LYS A 101 -0.51 7.29 -14.39
N ASN A 102 0.35 8.26 -14.72
CA ASN A 102 1.56 7.98 -15.52
C ASN A 102 2.51 7.02 -14.79
N TYR A 103 2.64 7.21 -13.47
CA TYR A 103 3.44 6.32 -12.65
C TYR A 103 2.81 4.92 -12.53
N PHE A 104 1.48 4.84 -12.34
CA PHE A 104 0.78 3.56 -12.27
C PHE A 104 0.85 2.79 -13.59
N ASP A 105 0.71 3.48 -14.73
CA ASP A 105 0.85 2.89 -16.06
C ASP A 105 2.29 2.40 -16.29
N PHE A 106 3.28 3.18 -15.85
CA PHE A 106 4.69 2.79 -15.91
C PHE A 106 4.96 1.50 -15.12
N ILE A 107 4.58 1.43 -13.84
CA ILE A 107 4.88 0.25 -13.03
C ILE A 107 4.10 -0.99 -13.50
N LYS A 108 2.87 -0.83 -14.00
CA LYS A 108 2.10 -1.90 -14.64
C LYS A 108 2.78 -2.42 -15.91
N LYS A 109 3.34 -1.52 -16.72
CA LYS A 109 4.12 -1.89 -17.91
C LYS A 109 5.40 -2.65 -17.52
N GLU A 110 6.13 -2.17 -16.52
CA GLU A 110 7.31 -2.89 -16.00
C GLU A 110 6.94 -4.29 -15.53
N ARG A 111 5.76 -4.46 -14.92
CA ARG A 111 5.23 -5.78 -14.65
C ARG A 111 5.03 -6.60 -15.90
N THR A 112 4.35 -6.09 -16.92
CA THR A 112 4.16 -6.85 -18.17
C THR A 112 5.48 -7.31 -18.78
N LEU A 113 6.52 -6.48 -18.72
CA LEU A 113 7.86 -6.80 -19.24
C LEU A 113 8.64 -7.81 -18.39
N ASN A 114 8.34 -7.92 -17.09
CA ASN A 114 9.05 -8.78 -16.15
C ASN A 114 8.09 -9.79 -15.48
N PRO A 115 7.63 -10.82 -16.21
CA PRO A 115 6.58 -11.70 -15.72
C PRO A 115 6.91 -12.54 -14.49
N GLU A 116 8.19 -12.87 -14.31
CA GLU A 116 8.66 -13.71 -13.21
C GLU A 116 9.00 -12.89 -11.95
N ALA A 117 8.96 -11.55 -12.02
CA ALA A 117 9.34 -10.71 -10.89
C ALA A 117 8.31 -10.80 -9.76
N GLU A 118 8.74 -11.20 -8.56
CA GLU A 118 7.89 -11.24 -7.36
C GLU A 118 7.61 -9.84 -6.80
N ILE A 119 8.58 -8.94 -6.95
CA ILE A 119 8.50 -7.54 -6.53
C ILE A 119 9.02 -6.66 -7.66
N ILE A 120 8.34 -5.54 -7.92
CA ILE A 120 8.84 -4.47 -8.79
C ILE A 120 8.88 -3.21 -7.96
N VAL A 121 10.09 -2.77 -7.66
CA VAL A 121 10.36 -1.64 -6.79
C VAL A 121 11.10 -0.56 -7.58
N PRO A 122 10.60 0.69 -7.62
CA PRO A 122 11.31 1.79 -8.25
C PRO A 122 12.58 2.12 -7.46
N GLN A 123 13.58 2.63 -8.17
CA GLN A 123 14.77 3.22 -7.57
C GLN A 123 14.82 4.71 -7.90
N PHE A 124 15.08 5.54 -6.89
CA PHE A 124 15.27 6.97 -7.04
C PHE A 124 16.52 7.41 -6.24
N ASN A 125 17.44 8.11 -6.90
CA ASN A 125 18.71 8.55 -6.31
C ASN A 125 19.51 7.44 -5.60
N GLY A 126 19.46 6.21 -6.13
CA GLY A 126 20.13 5.05 -5.56
C GLY A 126 19.35 4.33 -4.45
N TYR A 127 18.24 4.89 -3.97
CA TYR A 127 17.40 4.29 -2.94
C TYR A 127 16.20 3.58 -3.54
N LEU A 128 15.86 2.41 -2.99
CA LEU A 128 14.63 1.71 -3.31
C LEU A 128 13.46 2.36 -2.58
N GLU A 129 12.32 2.50 -3.26
CA GLU A 129 11.08 2.99 -2.65
C GLU A 129 10.07 1.83 -2.53
N PRO A 130 10.14 1.00 -1.46
CA PRO A 130 9.30 -0.17 -1.29
C PRO A 130 7.82 0.18 -1.07
N LEU A 131 7.51 1.43 -0.70
CA LEU A 131 6.14 1.91 -0.53
C LEU A 131 5.65 2.67 -1.77
N ALA A 132 6.19 2.36 -2.93
CA ALA A 132 5.60 2.68 -4.23
C ALA A 132 5.89 1.52 -5.18
N ALA A 133 5.50 0.30 -4.82
CA ALA A 133 5.98 -0.91 -5.49
C ALA A 133 4.86 -1.92 -5.76
N LEU A 134 5.09 -2.83 -6.71
CA LEU A 134 4.23 -3.98 -6.93
C LEU A 134 4.75 -5.18 -6.16
N TYR A 135 3.85 -5.88 -5.47
CA TYR A 135 4.14 -7.10 -4.73
C TYR A 135 3.23 -8.24 -5.21
N GLN A 136 3.84 -9.41 -5.46
CA GLN A 136 3.07 -10.64 -5.63
C GLN A 136 2.42 -11.07 -4.32
N ARG A 137 1.17 -11.53 -4.41
CA ARG A 137 0.46 -12.15 -3.29
C ARG A 137 1.10 -13.45 -2.81
N SER A 138 1.83 -14.14 -3.68
CA SER A 138 2.59 -15.36 -3.34
C SER A 138 3.68 -15.13 -2.29
N LEU A 139 4.07 -13.87 -2.04
CA LEU A 139 5.04 -13.50 -1.00
C LEU A 139 4.51 -13.65 0.43
N LEU A 140 3.21 -13.88 0.62
CA LEU A 140 2.59 -14.03 1.96
C LEU A 140 3.35 -14.97 2.90
N PRO A 141 3.76 -16.20 2.50
CA PRO A 141 4.50 -17.10 3.39
C PRO A 141 5.89 -16.55 3.76
N VAL A 142 6.57 -15.90 2.81
CA VAL A 142 7.90 -15.30 3.02
C VAL A 142 7.78 -14.13 4.01
N ILE A 143 6.87 -13.19 3.73
CA ILE A 143 6.63 -12.03 4.60
C ILE A 143 6.22 -12.49 6.01
N LYS A 144 5.33 -13.49 6.12
CA LYS A 144 4.95 -14.06 7.42
C LYS A 144 6.15 -14.61 8.17
N LYS A 145 7.02 -15.36 7.50
CA LYS A 145 8.22 -15.92 8.12
C LYS A 145 9.13 -14.83 8.67
N GLU A 146 9.39 -13.77 7.88
CA GLU A 146 10.24 -12.67 8.32
C GLU A 146 9.64 -11.89 9.50
N ILE A 147 8.32 -11.65 9.49
CA ILE A 147 7.60 -11.07 10.63
C ILE A 147 7.78 -11.93 11.90
N LEU A 148 7.57 -13.25 11.81
CA LEU A 148 7.68 -14.15 12.97
C LEU A 148 9.11 -14.27 13.50
N ASN A 149 10.11 -14.09 12.63
CA ASN A 149 11.52 -14.05 13.02
C ASN A 149 11.97 -12.67 13.53
N ASN A 150 11.07 -11.68 13.56
CA ASN A 150 11.39 -10.29 13.87
C ASN A 150 12.43 -9.66 12.92
N ASN A 151 12.48 -10.15 11.68
CA ASN A 151 13.28 -9.61 10.59
C ASN A 151 12.42 -8.59 9.81
N LEU A 152 12.43 -7.35 10.27
CA LEU A 152 11.52 -6.29 9.76
C LEU A 152 12.20 -5.31 8.78
N ARG A 153 13.38 -5.67 8.26
CA ARG A 153 14.20 -4.81 7.37
C ARG A 153 14.57 -5.54 6.10
#